data_AF-A0A2N0XA49-F1
#
_entry.id   AF-A0A2N0XA49-F1
#
_cell.length_a   1.000
_cell.length_b   1.000
_cell.length_c   1.000
_cell.angle_alpha   90.00
_cell.angle_beta   90.00
_cell.angle_gamma   90.00
#
_symmetry.space_group_name_H-M   'P 1'
#
loop_
_entity.id
_entity.type
_entity.pdbx_description
1 polymer ?
#
loop_
_entity_poly.entity_id
_entity_poly.type
_entity_poly.pdbx_seq_one_letter_code
_entity_poly.pdbx_strand_id
1 'polypeptide(L)'
;MTLWFVSGEDAAAVLSEEPRADRGFGRKYLAQLNPSWPVTPIGQFPFNRSAPASRGEFYIAAFPGVALVHTIVEDASRLSRLDPTLLGSIPARDVYAISAGEGDFGAFAHWHRGELQRSLGARREELFEDIGLPESFEGPYWAGERAEQPGGIALPFVPADLAREAQRSWLGVDVSPEGPDIQVAGFAIDGRPEAKVDAPSGVRMSMAEWASDAASKLGLTPGGNQYDDYERRKEGDEFARLAEGITRRVRSWWPFRR
;
A
#
# COMPACT_ATOMS: atom_id res chain seq x y z
N MET A 1 -2.55 -0.64 10.56
CA MET A 1 -3.99 -0.95 10.77
C MET A 1 -4.80 -0.15 9.77
N THR A 2 -5.87 -0.76 9.24
CA THR A 2 -6.80 -0.14 8.30
C THR A 2 -8.19 -0.10 8.93
N LEU A 3 -8.84 1.06 8.88
CA LEU A 3 -10.23 1.26 9.25
C LEU A 3 -11.05 1.48 8.00
N TRP A 4 -12.15 0.75 7.91
CA TRP A 4 -13.16 0.89 6.89
C TRP A 4 -14.45 1.38 7.55
N PHE A 5 -14.99 2.48 7.03
CA PHE A 5 -16.23 3.07 7.47
C PHE A 5 -17.26 2.87 6.37
N VAL A 6 -18.22 1.97 6.57
CA VAL A 6 -19.17 1.54 5.55
C VAL A 6 -20.58 1.94 5.94
N SER A 7 -21.20 2.77 5.10
CA SER A 7 -22.61 3.17 5.18
C SER A 7 -23.41 2.79 3.95
N GLY A 8 -22.74 2.53 2.83
CA GLY A 8 -23.35 2.08 1.58
C GLY A 8 -23.92 0.65 1.70
N GLU A 9 -24.89 0.33 0.84
CA GLU A 9 -25.45 -1.01 0.76
C GLU A 9 -24.52 -2.00 0.05
N ASP A 10 -23.67 -1.52 -0.86
CA ASP A 10 -22.74 -2.34 -1.65
C ASP A 10 -21.36 -1.68 -1.77
N ALA A 11 -20.50 -1.96 -0.79
CA ALA A 11 -19.11 -1.50 -0.81
C ALA A 11 -18.30 -2.13 -1.96
N ALA A 12 -18.61 -3.38 -2.32
CA ALA A 12 -17.89 -4.11 -3.35
C ALA A 12 -18.09 -3.47 -4.72
N ALA A 13 -19.32 -3.11 -5.08
CA ALA A 13 -19.61 -2.43 -6.34
C ALA A 13 -18.86 -1.08 -6.42
N VAL A 14 -18.90 -0.28 -5.35
CA VAL A 14 -18.22 1.01 -5.32
C VAL A 14 -16.72 0.87 -5.48
N LEU A 15 -16.08 -0.05 -4.75
CA LEU A 15 -14.63 -0.23 -4.82
C LEU A 15 -14.18 -0.84 -6.16
N SER A 16 -15.02 -1.68 -6.77
CA SER A 16 -14.74 -2.31 -8.07
C SER A 16 -14.77 -1.32 -9.24
N GLU A 17 -15.41 -0.16 -9.09
CA GLU A 17 -15.39 0.92 -10.08
C GLU A 17 -14.08 1.72 -10.08
N GLU A 18 -13.15 1.44 -9.15
CA GLU A 18 -11.90 2.17 -8.94
C GLU A 18 -12.10 3.70 -8.86
N PRO A 19 -13.00 4.18 -7.98
CA PRO A 19 -13.33 5.59 -7.89
C PRO A 19 -12.12 6.41 -7.44
N ARG A 20 -12.04 7.64 -7.95
CA ARG A 20 -11.04 8.59 -7.45
C ARG A 20 -11.44 9.07 -6.05
N ALA A 21 -10.50 9.01 -5.12
CA ALA A 21 -10.69 9.57 -3.79
C ALA A 21 -10.96 11.08 -3.82
N ASP A 22 -11.82 11.56 -2.92
CA ASP A 22 -12.05 13.00 -2.72
C ASP A 22 -10.75 13.70 -2.30
N ARG A 23 -10.30 14.64 -3.14
CA ARG A 23 -9.02 15.37 -2.99
C ARG A 23 -8.93 16.20 -1.71
N GLY A 24 -10.05 16.66 -1.16
CA GLY A 24 -10.11 17.51 0.03
C GLY A 24 -10.46 16.76 1.31
N PHE A 25 -10.99 15.54 1.20
CA PHE A 25 -11.49 14.77 2.35
C PHE A 25 -10.41 14.50 3.38
N GLY A 26 -9.28 13.90 2.99
CA GLY A 26 -8.23 13.52 3.94
C GLY A 26 -7.67 14.68 4.76
N ARG A 27 -7.48 15.85 4.13
CA ARG A 27 -7.03 17.06 4.84
C ARG A 27 -8.07 17.57 5.84
N LYS A 28 -9.35 17.56 5.47
CA LYS A 28 -10.45 17.95 6.37
C LYS A 28 -10.58 16.98 7.53
N TYR A 29 -10.50 15.68 7.25
CA TYR A 29 -10.52 14.61 8.24
C TYR A 29 -9.42 14.81 9.28
N LEU A 30 -8.16 15.00 8.86
CA LEU A 30 -7.05 15.19 9.79
C LEU A 30 -7.19 16.47 10.62
N ALA A 31 -7.68 17.55 10.03
CA ALA A 31 -7.95 18.79 10.75
C ALA A 31 -9.07 18.65 11.80
N GLN A 32 -10.05 17.77 11.57
CA GLN A 32 -11.09 17.45 12.55
C GLN A 32 -10.58 16.50 13.64
N LEU A 33 -9.78 15.50 13.25
CA LEU A 33 -9.23 14.51 14.17
C LEU A 33 -8.26 15.15 15.17
N ASN A 34 -7.38 16.03 14.69
CA ASN A 34 -6.55 16.86 15.56
C ASN A 34 -6.12 18.16 14.85
N PRO A 35 -6.70 19.32 15.23
CA PRO A 35 -6.36 20.61 14.64
C PRO A 35 -4.90 21.06 14.82
N SER A 36 -4.17 20.51 15.80
CA SER A 36 -2.78 20.90 16.07
C SER A 36 -1.76 20.16 15.20
N TRP A 37 -2.16 19.16 14.40
CA TRP A 37 -1.23 18.42 13.58
C TRP A 37 -0.70 19.24 12.39
N PRO A 38 0.62 19.29 12.18
CA PRO A 38 1.20 19.82 10.96
C PRO A 38 1.00 18.82 9.81
N VAL A 39 -0.10 18.96 9.08
CA VAL A 39 -0.46 18.06 7.98
C VAL A 39 0.31 18.40 6.70
N THR A 40 1.14 17.48 6.25
CA THR A 40 1.90 17.54 4.99
C THR A 40 1.38 16.47 4.02
N PRO A 41 0.93 16.81 2.80
CA PRO A 41 0.55 15.79 1.82
C PRO A 41 1.78 15.03 1.28
N ILE A 42 1.63 13.72 1.06
CA ILE A 42 2.66 12.84 0.50
C ILE A 42 2.39 12.61 -1.00
N GLY A 43 1.14 12.30 -1.35
CA GLY A 43 0.75 11.99 -2.73
C GLY A 43 -0.56 11.21 -2.82
N GLN A 44 -0.92 10.79 -4.03
CA GLN A 44 -2.02 9.87 -4.30
C GLN A 44 -1.48 8.61 -4.95
N PHE A 45 -1.92 7.44 -4.48
CA PHE A 45 -1.41 6.15 -4.91
C PHE A 45 -2.41 5.02 -4.63
N PRO A 46 -2.31 3.87 -5.33
CA PRO A 46 -3.11 2.68 -5.03
C PRO A 46 -2.68 2.05 -3.70
N PHE A 47 -3.60 2.02 -2.73
CA PHE A 47 -3.36 1.52 -1.37
C PHE A 47 -2.86 0.08 -1.34
N ASN A 48 -3.53 -0.80 -2.07
CA ASN A 48 -3.26 -2.23 -2.13
C ASN A 48 -1.92 -2.61 -2.78
N ARG A 49 -1.24 -1.65 -3.43
CA ARG A 49 0.05 -1.84 -4.11
C ARG A 49 1.16 -0.93 -3.58
N SER A 50 0.92 -0.25 -2.47
CA SER A 50 1.85 0.69 -1.86
C SER A 50 2.47 0.13 -0.60
N ALA A 51 3.61 0.71 -0.19
CA ALA A 51 4.21 0.42 1.10
C ALA A 51 3.23 0.77 2.23
N PRO A 52 3.25 0.05 3.36
CA PRO A 52 2.41 0.39 4.51
C PRO A 52 2.79 1.76 5.09
N ALA A 53 1.82 2.40 5.75
CA ALA A 53 2.06 3.67 6.43
C ALA A 53 3.18 3.56 7.45
N SER A 54 4.04 4.58 7.49
CA SER A 54 5.00 4.75 8.59
C SER A 54 4.36 5.43 9.79
N ARG A 55 5.09 5.50 10.92
CA ARG A 55 4.63 6.22 12.11
C ARG A 55 4.36 7.69 11.75
N GLY A 56 3.19 8.18 12.12
CA GLY A 56 2.77 9.55 11.79
C GLY A 56 2.30 9.73 10.35
N GLU A 57 2.08 8.66 9.60
CA GLU A 57 1.47 8.70 8.28
C GLU A 57 0.02 8.20 8.32
N PHE A 58 -0.81 8.82 7.49
CA PHE A 58 -2.21 8.47 7.28
C PHE A 58 -2.48 8.34 5.80
N TYR A 59 -3.01 7.21 5.37
CA TYR A 59 -3.54 7.03 4.02
C TYR A 59 -5.06 7.03 4.10
N ILE A 60 -5.69 7.98 3.42
CA ILE A 60 -7.11 8.28 3.60
C ILE A 60 -7.80 8.33 2.25
N ALA A 61 -8.97 7.70 2.16
CA ALA A 61 -9.88 7.85 1.04
C ALA A 61 -11.33 7.96 1.52
N ALA A 62 -12.15 8.63 0.71
CA ALA A 62 -13.59 8.58 0.81
C ALA A 62 -14.17 8.37 -0.59
N PHE A 63 -15.10 7.42 -0.66
CA PHE A 63 -15.88 7.00 -1.82
C PHE A 63 -17.36 7.07 -1.43
N PRO A 64 -18.30 6.97 -2.39
CA PRO A 64 -19.72 6.88 -2.08
C PRO A 64 -20.02 5.77 -1.06
N GLY A 65 -20.42 6.14 0.15
CA GLY A 65 -20.80 5.18 1.20
C GLY A 65 -19.65 4.37 1.84
N VAL A 66 -18.39 4.60 1.46
CA VAL A 66 -17.21 3.90 2.01
C VAL A 66 -16.09 4.88 2.25
N ALA A 67 -15.47 4.87 3.42
CA ALA A 67 -14.22 5.58 3.67
C ALA A 67 -13.16 4.65 4.25
N LEU A 68 -11.89 4.97 3.97
CA LEU A 68 -10.72 4.23 4.43
C LEU A 68 -9.81 5.18 5.20
N VAL A 69 -9.31 4.71 6.33
CA VAL A 69 -8.22 5.35 7.07
C VAL A 69 -7.20 4.28 7.45
N HIS A 70 -5.99 4.36 6.90
CA HIS A 70 -4.88 3.48 7.24
C HIS A 70 -3.78 4.25 7.97
N THR A 71 -3.33 3.72 9.11
CA THR A 71 -2.25 4.31 9.92
C THR A 71 -1.61 3.25 10.83
N ILE A 72 -0.53 3.63 11.51
CA ILE A 72 0.08 2.85 12.58
C ILE A 72 -0.54 3.24 13.92
N VAL A 73 -0.96 2.24 14.68
CA VAL A 73 -1.35 2.37 16.10
C VAL A 73 -0.31 1.67 16.98
N GLU A 74 -0.20 2.08 18.24
CA GLU A 74 0.79 1.52 19.17
C GLU A 74 0.53 0.05 19.49
N ASP A 75 -0.74 -0.31 19.70
CA ASP A 75 -1.18 -1.67 19.97
C ASP A 75 -2.38 -2.02 19.08
N ALA A 76 -2.18 -2.96 18.18
CA ALA A 76 -3.24 -3.51 17.32
C ALA A 76 -3.70 -4.90 17.77
N SER A 77 -3.17 -5.45 18.88
CA SER A 77 -3.48 -6.79 19.36
C SER A 77 -4.90 -6.90 19.92
N ARG A 78 -5.48 -5.78 20.38
CA ARG A 78 -6.82 -5.70 20.94
C ARG A 78 -7.62 -4.58 20.31
N LEU A 79 -8.16 -4.84 19.12
CA LEU A 79 -8.92 -3.84 18.36
C LEU A 79 -10.24 -3.49 19.04
N SER A 80 -10.78 -4.36 19.91
CA SER A 80 -11.93 -4.02 20.77
C SER A 80 -11.72 -2.79 21.65
N ARG A 81 -10.46 -2.42 21.91
CA ARG A 81 -10.05 -1.26 22.71
C ARG A 81 -9.56 -0.08 21.87
N LEU A 82 -9.89 -0.07 20.58
CA LEU A 82 -9.50 0.99 19.68
C LEU A 82 -9.89 2.37 20.25
N ASP A 83 -9.02 3.36 20.05
CA ASP A 83 -9.27 4.72 20.48
C ASP A 83 -10.65 5.21 20.00
N PRO A 84 -11.54 5.65 20.92
CA PRO A 84 -12.90 6.07 20.55
C PRO A 84 -12.94 7.25 19.57
N THR A 85 -11.93 8.12 19.58
CA THR A 85 -11.84 9.25 18.64
C THR A 85 -11.62 8.74 17.23
N LEU A 86 -10.71 7.76 17.07
CA LEU A 86 -10.45 7.15 15.77
C LEU A 86 -11.63 6.27 15.31
N LEU A 87 -12.20 5.47 16.22
CA LEU A 87 -13.36 4.62 15.94
C LEU A 87 -14.60 5.43 15.52
N GLY A 88 -14.84 6.57 16.16
CA GLY A 88 -15.98 7.46 15.90
C GLY A 88 -15.68 8.60 14.91
N SER A 89 -14.51 8.60 14.27
CA SER A 89 -14.04 9.72 13.44
C SER A 89 -14.87 9.97 12.18
N ILE A 90 -15.54 8.93 11.67
CA ILE A 90 -16.47 9.02 10.53
C ILE A 90 -17.75 8.26 10.92
N PRO A 91 -18.94 8.89 10.88
CA PRO A 91 -20.19 8.19 11.10
C PRO A 91 -20.39 7.08 10.07
N ALA A 92 -20.62 5.85 10.54
CA ALA A 92 -20.87 4.70 9.67
C ALA A 92 -21.84 3.70 10.30
N ARG A 93 -22.54 2.94 9.44
CA ARG A 93 -23.35 1.80 9.89
C ARG A 93 -22.45 0.67 10.36
N ASP A 94 -21.40 0.37 9.60
CA ASP A 94 -20.43 -0.66 9.89
C ASP A 94 -19.02 -0.06 9.93
N VAL A 95 -18.25 -0.40 10.95
CA VAL A 95 -16.83 -0.07 11.04
C VAL A 95 -16.03 -1.36 11.14
N TYR A 96 -15.06 -1.53 10.25
CA TYR A 96 -14.16 -2.68 10.25
C TYR A 96 -12.74 -2.21 10.52
N ALA A 97 -12.12 -2.68 11.60
CA ALA A 97 -10.71 -2.49 11.86
C ALA A 97 -9.95 -3.76 11.49
N ILE A 98 -8.89 -3.64 10.70
CA ILE A 98 -8.07 -4.76 10.24
C ILE A 98 -6.60 -4.44 10.51
N SER A 99 -5.86 -5.40 11.04
CA SER A 99 -4.40 -5.32 11.16
C SER A 99 -3.79 -6.68 10.82
N ALA A 100 -3.16 -6.76 9.65
CA ALA A 100 -2.43 -7.92 9.21
C ALA A 100 -1.10 -7.46 8.59
N GLY A 101 0.01 -8.09 8.99
CA GLY A 101 1.35 -7.84 8.43
C GLY A 101 1.88 -9.06 7.68
N GLU A 102 3.15 -9.03 7.29
CA GLU A 102 3.82 -10.19 6.64
C GLU A 102 4.06 -11.37 7.60
N GLY A 103 3.98 -11.14 8.91
CA GLY A 103 4.09 -12.18 9.93
C GLY A 103 2.80 -12.96 10.19
N ASP A 104 2.78 -13.73 11.26
CA ASP A 104 1.61 -14.53 11.67
C ASP A 104 0.54 -13.71 12.41
N PHE A 105 0.91 -12.52 12.89
CA PHE A 105 0.00 -11.63 13.61
C PHE A 105 -1.15 -11.15 12.72
N GLY A 106 -2.38 -11.36 13.22
CA GLY A 106 -3.59 -10.83 12.62
C GLY A 106 -4.59 -10.41 13.68
N ALA A 107 -5.24 -9.28 13.44
CA ALA A 107 -6.36 -8.82 14.22
C ALA A 107 -7.43 -8.20 13.33
N PHE A 108 -8.69 -8.39 13.70
CA PHE A 108 -9.83 -7.75 13.08
C PHE A 108 -10.92 -7.47 14.11
N ALA A 109 -11.72 -6.43 13.85
CA ALA A 109 -12.89 -6.13 14.64
C ALA A 109 -13.98 -5.48 13.78
N HIS A 110 -15.24 -5.79 14.11
CA HIS A 110 -16.43 -5.25 13.46
C HIS A 110 -17.35 -4.61 14.50
N TRP A 111 -17.70 -3.36 14.25
CA TRP A 111 -18.77 -2.66 14.96
C TRP A 111 -19.94 -2.44 14.00
N HIS A 112 -21.14 -2.80 14.45
CA HIS A 112 -22.38 -2.48 13.78
C HIS A 112 -23.15 -1.45 14.61
N ARG A 113 -23.43 -0.28 14.02
CA ARG A 113 -24.11 0.85 14.66
C ARG A 113 -23.50 1.25 16.01
N GLY A 114 -22.17 1.19 16.10
CA GLY A 114 -21.39 1.51 17.29
C GLY A 114 -21.27 0.38 18.31
N GLU A 115 -21.94 -0.76 18.11
CA GLU A 115 -21.83 -1.92 18.99
C GLU A 115 -20.84 -2.94 18.42
N LEU A 116 -19.87 -3.36 19.25
CA LEU A 116 -18.90 -4.38 18.87
C LEU A 116 -19.59 -5.73 18.67
N GLN A 117 -19.52 -6.27 17.45
CA GLN A 117 -20.11 -7.56 17.08
C GLN A 117 -19.09 -8.69 17.16
N ARG A 118 -17.88 -8.43 16.64
CA ARG A 118 -16.80 -9.41 16.53
C ARG A 118 -15.45 -8.73 16.75
N SER A 119 -14.55 -9.37 17.50
CA SER A 119 -13.14 -8.95 17.62
C SER A 119 -12.27 -10.18 17.80
N LEU A 120 -11.22 -10.32 17.01
CA LEU A 120 -10.20 -11.33 17.21
C LEU A 120 -8.83 -10.70 17.02
N GLY A 121 -7.88 -11.05 17.88
CA GLY A 121 -6.49 -10.68 17.74
C GLY A 121 -5.62 -11.83 18.19
N ALA A 122 -4.70 -12.28 17.33
CA ALA A 122 -3.85 -13.42 17.63
C ALA A 122 -2.51 -13.41 16.90
N ARG A 123 -1.56 -14.17 17.46
CA ARG A 123 -0.46 -14.83 16.76
C ARG A 123 -0.75 -16.32 16.73
N ARG A 124 0.04 -17.09 15.98
CA ARG A 124 -0.24 -18.51 15.77
C ARG A 124 -0.22 -19.32 17.07
N GLU A 125 0.49 -18.88 18.10
CA GLU A 125 0.57 -19.56 19.41
C GLU A 125 -0.04 -18.75 20.56
N GLU A 126 -0.64 -17.59 20.28
CA GLU A 126 -1.13 -16.68 21.32
C GLU A 126 -2.42 -16.00 20.88
N LEU A 127 -3.48 -16.14 21.68
CA LEU A 127 -4.76 -15.46 21.48
C LEU A 127 -4.85 -14.25 22.42
N PHE A 128 -4.86 -13.05 21.87
CA PHE A 128 -4.94 -11.79 22.63
C PHE A 128 -6.39 -11.43 22.99
N GLU A 129 -7.31 -11.65 22.05
CA GLU A 129 -8.75 -11.49 22.22
C GLU A 129 -9.55 -12.36 21.25
N ASP A 130 -10.74 -12.77 21.69
CA ASP A 130 -11.75 -13.47 20.91
C ASP A 130 -13.12 -13.11 21.51
N ILE A 131 -13.81 -12.16 20.88
CA ILE A 131 -15.05 -11.54 21.35
C ILE A 131 -16.11 -11.68 20.27
N GLY A 132 -17.34 -12.00 20.67
CA GLY A 132 -18.45 -12.22 19.75
C GLY A 132 -18.48 -13.64 19.20
N LEU A 133 -19.46 -13.91 18.35
CA LEU A 133 -19.60 -15.22 17.69
C LEU A 133 -18.82 -15.23 16.39
N PRO A 134 -18.07 -16.32 16.08
CA PRO A 134 -17.41 -16.45 14.80
C PRO A 134 -18.38 -16.30 13.62
N GLU A 135 -17.93 -15.59 12.60
CA GLU A 135 -18.68 -15.42 11.36
C GLU A 135 -18.44 -16.58 10.38
N SER A 136 -19.31 -16.71 9.38
CA SER A 136 -19.30 -17.85 8.46
C SER A 136 -17.97 -18.04 7.71
N PHE A 137 -17.28 -16.93 7.39
CA PHE A 137 -15.99 -16.99 6.70
C PHE A 137 -14.87 -17.57 7.57
N GLU A 138 -15.03 -17.56 8.90
CA GLU A 138 -14.04 -18.11 9.84
C GLU A 138 -14.08 -19.64 9.90
N GLY A 139 -15.20 -20.27 9.52
CA GLY A 139 -15.43 -21.72 9.66
C GLY A 139 -14.27 -22.59 9.14
N PRO A 140 -13.83 -22.42 7.86
CA PRO A 140 -12.70 -23.17 7.30
C PRO A 140 -11.37 -22.96 8.05
N TYR A 141 -11.18 -21.79 8.68
CA TYR A 141 -9.98 -21.50 9.45
C TYR A 141 -10.00 -22.28 10.77
N TRP A 142 -11.10 -22.21 11.52
CA TRP A 142 -11.28 -22.97 12.75
C TRP A 142 -11.25 -24.49 12.53
N ALA A 143 -11.69 -24.96 11.37
CA ALA A 143 -11.63 -26.36 10.96
C ALA A 143 -10.21 -26.83 10.56
N GLY A 144 -9.24 -25.91 10.41
CA GLY A 144 -7.87 -26.23 10.00
C GLY A 144 -7.72 -26.53 8.50
N GLU A 145 -8.64 -26.06 7.67
CA GLU A 145 -8.63 -26.29 6.22
C GLU A 145 -7.71 -25.29 5.48
N ARG A 146 -7.30 -24.21 6.15
CA ARG A 146 -6.58 -23.07 5.54
C ARG A 146 -5.08 -23.06 5.81
N ALA A 147 -4.58 -23.89 6.71
CA ALA A 147 -3.16 -24.01 6.98
C ALA A 147 -2.82 -25.40 7.52
N GLU A 148 -1.59 -25.85 7.33
CA GLU A 148 -1.11 -27.08 7.97
C GLU A 148 -1.01 -26.90 9.49
N GLN A 149 -1.41 -27.92 10.26
CA GLN A 149 -1.36 -27.87 11.72
C GLN A 149 0.09 -27.95 12.23
N PRO A 150 0.61 -26.94 12.95
CA PRO A 150 1.98 -26.97 13.50
C PRO A 150 2.15 -27.98 14.66
N GLY A 151 1.02 -28.40 15.24
CA GLY A 151 0.97 -29.15 16.50
C GLY A 151 0.95 -28.23 17.73
N GLY A 152 0.87 -28.85 18.92
CA GLY A 152 0.87 -28.12 20.19
C GLY A 152 -0.36 -27.25 20.41
N ILE A 153 -0.15 -26.05 20.98
CA ILE A 153 -1.19 -25.07 21.29
C ILE A 153 -1.48 -24.10 20.14
N ALA A 154 -0.85 -24.31 18.98
CA ALA A 154 -0.99 -23.40 17.86
C ALA A 154 -2.40 -23.41 17.28
N LEU A 155 -2.89 -22.23 16.90
CA LEU A 155 -4.12 -22.05 16.15
C LEU A 155 -4.06 -22.84 14.82
N PRO A 156 -5.18 -23.38 14.35
CA PRO A 156 -5.23 -24.19 13.13
C PRO A 156 -5.13 -23.37 11.84
N PHE A 157 -4.80 -22.08 11.95
CA PHE A 157 -4.68 -21.14 10.85
C PHE A 157 -3.66 -20.06 11.16
N VAL A 158 -3.24 -19.29 10.14
CA VAL A 158 -2.39 -18.12 10.33
C VAL A 158 -3.33 -16.93 10.60
N PRO A 159 -3.26 -16.28 11.79
CA PRO A 159 -4.19 -15.19 12.11
C PRO A 159 -4.17 -14.04 11.11
N ALA A 160 -3.01 -13.70 10.54
CA ALA A 160 -2.90 -12.71 9.48
C ALA A 160 -3.79 -13.02 8.26
N ASP A 161 -3.90 -14.30 7.87
CA ASP A 161 -4.71 -14.72 6.74
C ASP A 161 -6.21 -14.67 7.06
N LEU A 162 -6.59 -14.99 8.30
CA LEU A 162 -7.97 -14.85 8.75
C LEU A 162 -8.38 -13.36 8.78
N ALA A 163 -7.51 -12.46 9.23
CA ALA A 163 -7.77 -11.03 9.23
C ALA A 163 -7.94 -10.46 7.81
N ARG A 164 -7.17 -10.95 6.84
CA ARG A 164 -7.36 -10.60 5.41
C ARG A 164 -8.68 -11.14 4.87
N GLU A 165 -9.06 -12.37 5.21
CA GLU A 165 -10.34 -12.94 4.78
C GLU A 165 -11.53 -12.23 5.43
N ALA A 166 -11.42 -11.78 6.68
CA ALA A 166 -12.42 -10.93 7.32
C ALA A 166 -12.62 -9.63 6.52
N GLN A 167 -11.52 -8.96 6.18
CA GLN A 167 -11.56 -7.75 5.36
C GLN A 167 -12.25 -7.99 4.01
N ARG A 168 -11.86 -9.08 3.31
CA ARG A 168 -12.45 -9.46 2.02
C ARG A 168 -13.93 -9.79 2.14
N SER A 169 -14.31 -10.57 3.15
CA SER A 169 -15.69 -11.02 3.36
C SER A 169 -16.63 -9.87 3.70
N TRP A 170 -16.19 -8.96 4.56
CA TRP A 170 -17.00 -7.81 4.98
C TRP A 170 -17.16 -6.74 3.91
N LEU A 171 -16.12 -6.51 3.10
CA LEU A 171 -16.18 -5.54 2.00
C LEU A 171 -16.79 -6.13 0.73
N GLY A 172 -16.81 -7.46 0.59
CA GLY A 172 -17.29 -8.17 -0.60
C GLY A 172 -16.39 -8.04 -1.82
N VAL A 173 -15.17 -7.51 -1.65
CA VAL A 173 -14.19 -7.29 -2.72
C VAL A 173 -12.80 -7.67 -2.24
N ASP A 174 -11.95 -8.10 -3.17
CA ASP A 174 -10.55 -8.34 -2.87
C ASP A 174 -9.80 -7.00 -2.75
N VAL A 175 -9.07 -6.84 -1.66
CA VAL A 175 -8.29 -5.63 -1.32
C VAL A 175 -6.79 -5.91 -1.33
N SER A 176 -6.40 -7.10 -1.79
CA SER A 176 -5.03 -7.50 -2.08
C SER A 176 -4.48 -6.72 -3.29
N PRO A 177 -3.17 -6.84 -3.58
CA PRO A 177 -2.59 -6.33 -4.83
C PRO A 177 -3.29 -6.83 -6.11
N GLU A 178 -3.93 -8.00 -6.05
CA GLU A 178 -4.67 -8.63 -7.14
C GLU A 178 -6.09 -8.05 -7.34
N GLY A 179 -6.63 -7.36 -6.34
CA GLY A 179 -7.91 -6.67 -6.40
C GLY A 179 -7.91 -5.34 -7.19
N PRO A 180 -9.06 -4.65 -7.29
CA PRO A 180 -9.15 -3.31 -7.88
C PRO A 180 -8.26 -2.30 -7.16
N ASP A 181 -7.80 -1.29 -7.90
CA ASP A 181 -6.98 -0.22 -7.33
C ASP A 181 -7.80 0.66 -6.37
N ILE A 182 -7.45 0.64 -5.09
CA ILE A 182 -8.06 1.50 -4.07
C ILE A 182 -7.23 2.77 -3.93
N GLN A 183 -7.64 3.84 -4.61
CA GLN A 183 -6.90 5.11 -4.60
C GLN A 183 -7.00 5.80 -3.23
N VAL A 184 -5.85 6.15 -2.63
CA VAL A 184 -5.77 6.87 -1.36
C VAL A 184 -4.92 8.12 -1.49
N ALA A 185 -5.19 9.11 -0.63
CA ALA A 185 -4.31 10.25 -0.41
C ALA A 185 -3.47 10.02 0.85
N GLY A 186 -2.15 10.09 0.71
CA GLY A 186 -1.20 9.97 1.81
C GLY A 186 -0.88 11.32 2.45
N PHE A 187 -0.75 11.32 3.77
CA PHE A 187 -0.42 12.49 4.58
C PHE A 187 0.57 12.11 5.70
N ALA A 188 1.44 13.04 6.06
CA ALA A 188 2.27 12.98 7.27
C ALA A 188 1.81 14.04 8.28
N ILE A 189 1.88 13.71 9.58
CA ILE A 189 1.49 14.60 10.69
C ILE A 189 2.67 14.99 11.61
N ASP A 190 3.90 14.64 11.22
CA ASP A 190 5.12 14.83 12.02
C ASP A 190 5.91 16.11 11.67
N GLY A 191 5.35 16.95 10.78
CA GLY A 191 5.97 18.22 10.40
C GLY A 191 7.12 18.10 9.41
N ARG A 192 7.30 16.92 8.78
CA ARG A 192 8.27 16.79 7.69
C ARG A 192 7.91 17.72 6.52
N PRO A 193 8.91 18.26 5.78
CA PRO A 193 8.65 19.10 4.61
C PRO A 193 7.87 18.34 3.53
N GLU A 194 6.99 19.05 2.82
CA GLU A 194 6.30 18.49 1.65
C GLU A 194 7.33 18.04 0.61
N ALA A 195 7.13 16.84 0.08
CA ALA A 195 7.90 16.40 -1.08
C ALA A 195 7.57 17.34 -2.23
N LYS A 196 8.52 18.22 -2.57
CA LYS A 196 8.40 19.05 -3.76
C LYS A 196 8.43 18.09 -4.94
N VAL A 197 7.26 17.81 -5.52
CA VAL A 197 7.22 17.34 -6.90
C VAL A 197 7.79 18.51 -7.68
N ASP A 198 9.01 18.37 -8.20
CA ASP A 198 9.56 19.37 -9.11
C ASP A 198 8.49 19.58 -10.19
N ALA A 199 7.88 20.77 -10.19
CA ALA A 199 7.13 21.20 -11.35
C ALA A 199 8.08 20.99 -12.53
N PRO A 200 7.66 20.33 -13.62
CA PRO A 200 8.55 20.13 -14.75
C PRO A 200 9.11 21.51 -15.09
N SER A 201 10.40 21.70 -14.79
CA SER A 201 11.17 22.88 -15.19
C SER A 201 11.45 22.73 -16.68
N GLY A 202 10.39 22.53 -17.45
CA GLY A 202 10.39 22.75 -18.87
C GLY A 202 10.27 24.25 -19.03
N VAL A 203 11.36 24.88 -19.47
CA VAL A 203 11.22 26.02 -20.38
C VAL A 203 10.12 25.64 -21.36
N ARG A 204 9.05 26.43 -21.47
CA ARG A 204 7.98 26.20 -22.45
C ARG A 204 8.58 26.38 -23.84
N MET A 205 9.27 25.36 -24.31
CA MET A 205 9.68 25.27 -25.70
C MET A 205 8.40 25.09 -26.51
N SER A 206 8.24 25.91 -27.53
CA SER A 206 7.18 25.75 -28.51
C SER A 206 7.32 24.39 -29.21
N MET A 207 6.22 23.86 -29.74
CA MET A 207 6.22 22.61 -30.51
C MET A 207 7.25 22.64 -31.66
N ALA A 208 7.51 23.82 -32.23
CA ALA A 208 8.50 24.02 -33.27
C ALA A 208 9.95 23.87 -32.75
N GLU A 209 10.25 24.41 -31.57
CA GLU A 209 11.57 24.27 -30.94
C GLU A 209 11.82 22.81 -30.51
N TRP A 210 10.77 22.11 -30.07
CA TRP A 210 10.84 20.68 -29.75
C TRP A 210 11.11 19.83 -30.99
N ALA A 211 10.41 20.09 -32.09
CA ALA A 211 10.62 19.40 -33.36
C ALA A 211 12.03 19.65 -33.92
N SER A 212 12.54 20.88 -33.80
CA SER A 212 13.90 21.23 -34.22
C SER A 212 14.97 20.53 -33.38
N ASP A 213 14.85 20.53 -32.05
CA ASP A 213 15.82 19.87 -31.16
C ASP A 213 15.82 18.34 -31.36
N ALA A 214 14.64 17.74 -31.53
CA ALA A 214 14.52 16.31 -31.86
C ALA A 214 15.12 15.98 -33.23
N ALA A 215 14.88 16.80 -34.25
CA ALA A 215 15.46 16.62 -35.59
C ALA A 215 16.99 16.77 -35.58
N SER A 216 17.52 17.72 -34.81
CA SER A 216 18.97 17.89 -34.63
C SER A 216 19.61 16.71 -33.89
N LYS A 217 18.97 16.19 -32.84
CA LYS A 217 19.45 15.01 -32.10
C LYS A 217 19.36 13.72 -32.91
N LEU A 218 18.42 13.63 -33.84
CA LEU A 218 18.27 12.48 -34.75
C LEU A 218 19.04 12.65 -36.07
N GLY A 219 19.78 13.74 -36.25
CA GLY A 219 20.58 13.99 -37.45
C GLY A 219 19.75 14.23 -38.73
N LEU A 220 18.46 14.55 -38.59
CA LEU A 220 17.50 14.72 -39.69
C LEU A 220 17.45 16.18 -40.15
N THR A 221 18.58 16.78 -40.48
CA THR A 221 18.61 18.10 -41.12
C THR A 221 18.52 17.97 -42.64
N PRO A 222 17.62 18.71 -43.32
CA PRO A 222 17.56 18.74 -44.78
C PRO A 222 18.76 19.54 -45.31
N GLY A 223 19.86 18.84 -45.59
CA GLY A 223 21.09 19.45 -46.14
C GLY A 223 22.38 18.64 -45.98
N GLY A 224 22.36 17.48 -45.33
CA GLY A 224 23.56 16.65 -45.13
C GLY A 224 23.48 15.33 -45.88
N ASN A 225 23.65 15.36 -47.20
CA ASN A 225 23.84 14.16 -47.99
C ASN A 225 25.28 13.64 -47.73
N GLN A 226 25.43 12.59 -46.92
CA GLN A 226 26.69 11.83 -46.81
C GLN A 226 26.37 10.39 -46.38
N TYR A 227 25.87 9.63 -47.36
CA TYR A 227 26.14 8.20 -47.43
C TYR A 227 27.51 8.01 -48.07
N ASP A 228 28.27 7.06 -47.52
CA ASP A 228 29.14 6.07 -48.18
C ASP A 228 30.56 6.00 -47.60
N ASP A 229 30.83 4.95 -46.81
CA ASP A 229 32.10 4.22 -46.89
C ASP A 229 31.95 2.84 -46.21
N TYR A 230 31.59 1.83 -47.00
CA TYR A 230 31.90 0.44 -46.69
C TYR A 230 33.32 0.12 -47.23
N GLU A 231 34.28 0.01 -46.32
CA GLU A 231 35.21 -1.11 -46.14
C GLU A 231 36.62 -0.66 -45.71
N ARG A 232 36.97 -0.94 -44.44
CA ARG A 232 38.24 -1.61 -44.19
C ARG A 232 38.20 -2.46 -42.92
N ARG A 233 38.01 -3.76 -43.12
CA ARG A 233 38.26 -4.80 -42.14
C ARG A 233 39.77 -4.81 -41.79
N LYS A 234 40.10 -4.60 -40.51
CA LYS A 234 41.25 -5.26 -39.88
C LYS A 234 40.79 -5.88 -38.57
N GLU A 235 41.09 -7.16 -38.50
CA GLU A 235 40.67 -8.18 -37.55
C GLU A 235 41.71 -8.26 -36.42
N GLY A 236 41.24 -8.45 -35.19
CA GLY A 236 42.03 -8.95 -34.05
C GLY A 236 42.79 -7.91 -33.24
N ASP A 237 42.21 -7.47 -32.09
CA ASP A 237 42.91 -7.50 -30.78
C ASP A 237 42.12 -6.96 -29.56
N GLU A 238 40.91 -6.40 -29.72
CA GLU A 238 40.26 -5.71 -28.58
C GLU A 238 39.34 -6.57 -27.69
N PHE A 239 38.92 -7.76 -28.12
CA PHE A 239 38.09 -8.65 -27.30
C PHE A 239 38.87 -9.42 -26.22
N ALA A 240 40.18 -9.55 -26.35
CA ALA A 240 41.03 -10.23 -25.35
C ALA A 240 41.36 -9.34 -24.13
N ARG A 241 41.29 -8.01 -24.26
CA ARG A 241 41.61 -7.07 -23.16
C ARG A 241 40.43 -6.74 -22.25
N LEU A 242 39.20 -7.06 -22.65
CA LEU A 242 38.00 -6.82 -21.84
C LEU A 242 37.64 -8.00 -20.90
N ALA A 243 38.16 -9.20 -21.18
CA ALA A 243 37.94 -10.39 -20.34
C ALA A 243 38.85 -10.47 -19.09
N GLU A 244 39.97 -9.73 -19.05
CA GLU A 244 40.88 -9.70 -17.89
C GLU A 244 40.50 -8.65 -16.82
N GLY A 245 39.58 -7.73 -17.12
CA GLY A 245 39.15 -6.67 -16.19
C GLY A 245 38.03 -7.07 -15.21
N ILE A 246 37.25 -8.10 -15.54
CA ILE A 246 36.02 -8.46 -14.81
C ILE A 246 36.28 -9.51 -13.71
N THR A 247 37.39 -10.25 -13.76
CA THR A 247 37.73 -11.29 -12.76
C THR A 247 38.46 -10.78 -11.51
N ARG A 248 38.74 -9.47 -11.39
CA ARG A 248 39.50 -8.91 -10.25
C ARG A 248 38.70 -8.04 -9.26
N ARG A 249 37.37 -7.96 -9.37
CA ARG A 249 36.54 -7.17 -8.42
C ARG A 249 35.32 -7.90 -7.82
N VAL A 250 35.34 -9.25 -7.79
CA VAL A 250 34.38 -10.08 -7.03
C VAL A 250 35.10 -11.02 -6.04
N ARG A 251 36.14 -10.50 -5.38
CA ARG A 251 36.81 -11.16 -4.24
C ARG A 251 37.22 -10.15 -3.19
N SER A 252 36.25 -9.47 -2.59
CA SER A 252 36.48 -8.70 -1.36
C SER A 252 35.14 -8.14 -0.91
N TRP A 253 34.33 -8.96 -0.23
CA TRP A 253 33.57 -8.57 0.96
C TRP A 253 32.71 -9.74 1.44
N TRP A 254 33.36 -10.64 2.19
CA TRP A 254 32.68 -11.46 3.19
C TRP A 254 33.70 -11.78 4.28
N PRO A 255 33.39 -11.51 5.56
CA PRO A 255 33.96 -12.30 6.63
C PRO A 255 32.84 -12.96 7.44
N PHE A 256 32.86 -14.29 7.45
CA PHE A 256 32.20 -15.10 8.47
C PHE A 256 33.13 -15.22 9.70
N ARG A 257 32.54 -14.96 10.87
CA ARG A 257 32.71 -15.61 12.19
C ARG A 257 34.10 -15.88 12.80
N ARG A 258 34.19 -15.55 14.09
CA ARG A 258 34.21 -16.57 15.16
C ARG A 258 33.12 -16.28 16.17
#